data_AF-A0A522V5P4-F1
#
_entry.id   AF-A0A522V5P4-F1
#
_cell.length_a   1.000
_cell.length_b   1.000
_cell.length_c   1.000
_cell.angle_alpha   90.00
_cell.angle_beta   90.00
_cell.angle_gamma   90.00
#
_symmetry.space_group_name_H-M   'P 1'
#
loop_
_entity.id
_entity.type
_entity.pdbx_description
1 polymer ?
#
loop_
_entity_poly.entity_id
_entity_poly.type
_entity_poly.pdbx_seq_one_letter_code
_entity_poly.pdbx_strand_id
1 'polypeptide(L)'
;MRKDVKVFSLIACVCLFAFIFVGCSSKPAGPDQTEIIKAIQTTIEGSAAGLKLKSPIVLVEPAKPVGDGKEYSVKAEYTVVDKEGKEKKETLAYKLSSSINDMGVPVWTAMEMK
;
A
#
# COMPACT_ATOMS: atom_id res chain seq x y z
N MET A 1 45.78 30.79 -21.08
CA MET A 1 44.73 30.98 -20.04
C MET A 1 43.33 31.11 -20.66
N ARG A 2 42.98 30.32 -21.68
CA ARG A 2 41.73 30.51 -22.44
C ARG A 2 41.37 29.19 -23.12
N LYS A 3 40.12 28.76 -22.94
CA LYS A 3 39.43 27.59 -23.51
C LYS A 3 39.34 26.34 -22.61
N ASP A 4 40.42 25.78 -22.08
CA ASP A 4 40.33 24.46 -21.40
C ASP A 4 39.60 24.47 -20.04
N VAL A 5 39.72 25.56 -19.27
CA VAL A 5 39.09 25.68 -17.94
C VAL A 5 37.57 25.89 -18.02
N LYS A 6 37.08 26.51 -19.11
CA LYS A 6 35.64 26.77 -19.29
C LYS A 6 34.87 25.48 -19.65
N VAL A 7 35.51 24.56 -20.37
CA VAL A 7 34.89 23.29 -20.77
C VAL A 7 34.70 22.37 -19.56
N PHE A 8 35.72 22.29 -18.69
CA PHE A 8 35.61 21.52 -17.43
C PHE A 8 34.54 22.05 -16.48
N SER A 9 34.44 23.37 -16.33
CA SER A 9 33.41 23.99 -15.47
C SER A 9 31.99 23.79 -16.01
N LEU A 10 31.82 23.78 -17.34
CA LEU A 10 30.51 23.57 -17.96
C LEU A 10 30.05 22.10 -17.80
N ILE A 11 30.97 21.15 -17.99
CA ILE A 11 30.68 19.71 -17.84
C ILE A 11 30.37 19.37 -16.38
N ALA A 12 31.11 19.94 -15.42
CA ALA A 12 30.83 19.73 -13.99
C ALA A 12 29.45 20.26 -13.57
N CYS A 13 29.02 21.41 -14.10
CA CYS A 13 27.67 21.93 -13.86
C CYS A 13 26.57 21.05 -14.49
N VAL A 14 26.76 20.54 -15.71
CA VAL A 14 25.77 19.66 -16.37
C VAL A 14 25.64 18.32 -15.63
N CYS A 15 26.75 17.76 -15.12
CA CYS A 15 26.70 16.55 -14.30
C CYS A 15 26.00 16.78 -12.95
N LEU A 16 26.15 17.96 -12.33
CA LEU A 16 25.46 18.30 -11.07
C LEU A 16 23.94 18.47 -11.23
N PHE A 17 23.45 18.92 -12.39
CA PHE A 17 22.01 19.00 -12.65
C PHE A 17 21.37 17.64 -13.01
N ALA A 18 22.13 16.68 -13.54
CA ALA A 18 21.62 15.36 -13.89
C ALA A 18 21.24 14.50 -12.66
N PHE A 19 21.84 14.77 -11.49
CA PHE A 19 21.52 14.04 -10.24
C PHE A 19 20.34 14.62 -9.45
N ILE A 20 19.83 15.81 -9.79
CA ILE A 20 18.71 16.44 -9.07
C ILE A 20 17.35 15.97 -9.64
N PHE A 21 17.34 15.35 -10.83
CA PHE A 21 16.14 14.79 -11.46
C PHE A 21 15.99 13.28 -11.34
N VAL A 22 16.70 12.62 -10.42
CA VAL A 22 16.17 11.38 -9.83
C VAL A 22 15.07 11.81 -8.86
N GLY A 23 13.97 12.32 -9.44
CA GLY A 23 12.74 12.50 -8.74
C GLY A 23 12.38 11.13 -8.18
N CYS A 24 12.54 10.98 -6.87
CA CYS A 24 11.75 10.04 -6.08
C CYS A 24 10.34 10.12 -6.65
N SER A 25 9.91 9.06 -7.32
CA SER A 25 8.54 8.90 -7.81
C SER A 25 7.62 9.28 -6.66
N SER A 26 7.06 10.49 -6.71
CA SER A 26 6.26 11.11 -5.67
C SER A 26 4.84 10.56 -5.63
N LYS A 27 4.64 9.38 -6.22
CA LYS A 27 3.48 8.55 -5.91
C LYS A 27 3.78 7.95 -4.55
N PRO A 28 2.92 8.13 -3.53
CA PRO A 28 3.06 7.38 -2.30
C PRO A 28 3.22 5.91 -2.70
N ALA A 29 4.29 5.26 -2.24
CA ALA A 29 4.40 3.83 -2.40
C ALA A 29 3.08 3.26 -1.88
N GLY A 30 2.37 2.52 -2.74
CA GLY A 30 1.12 1.89 -2.33
C GLY A 30 1.33 1.03 -1.09
N PRO A 31 0.24 0.61 -0.43
CA PRO A 31 0.35 -0.17 0.80
C PRO A 31 1.22 -1.39 0.57
N ASP A 32 2.16 -1.67 1.49
CA ASP A 32 2.89 -2.93 1.44
C ASP A 32 1.95 -4.09 1.73
N GLN A 33 2.25 -5.30 1.23
CA GLN A 33 1.44 -6.49 1.45
C GLN A 33 1.19 -6.74 2.95
N THR A 34 2.18 -6.50 3.79
CA THR A 34 2.06 -6.64 5.24
C THR A 34 1.01 -5.69 5.82
N GLU A 35 0.98 -4.44 5.35
CA GLU A 35 0.01 -3.43 5.79
C GLU A 35 -1.40 -3.78 5.31
N ILE A 36 -1.54 -4.27 4.07
CA ILE A 36 -2.80 -4.76 3.52
C ILE A 36 -3.35 -5.89 4.38
N ILE A 37 -2.54 -6.91 4.66
CA ILE A 37 -2.95 -8.08 5.44
C ILE A 37 -3.37 -7.65 6.83
N LYS A 38 -2.60 -6.77 7.48
CA LYS A 38 -2.94 -6.26 8.82
C LYS A 38 -4.25 -5.47 8.83
N ALA A 39 -4.47 -4.63 7.82
CA ALA A 39 -5.69 -3.85 7.69
C ALA A 39 -6.92 -4.78 7.53
N ILE A 40 -6.82 -5.78 6.65
CA ILE A 40 -7.89 -6.75 6.42
C ILE A 40 -8.15 -7.60 7.67
N GLN A 41 -7.10 -8.11 8.32
CA GLN A 41 -7.23 -8.89 9.55
C GLN A 41 -7.95 -8.09 10.64
N THR A 42 -7.55 -6.83 10.84
CA THR A 42 -8.19 -5.94 11.82
C THR A 42 -9.66 -5.72 11.50
N THR A 43 -10.02 -5.58 10.22
CA THR A 43 -11.42 -5.46 9.79
C THR A 43 -12.24 -6.72 10.05
N ILE A 44 -11.68 -7.91 9.79
CA ILE A 44 -12.36 -9.20 10.03
C ILE A 44 -12.60 -9.42 11.53
N GLU A 45 -11.53 -9.30 12.33
CA GLU A 45 -11.58 -9.53 13.79
C GLU A 45 -12.37 -8.44 14.52
N GLY A 46 -12.38 -7.20 14.00
CA GLY A 46 -13.19 -6.10 14.51
C GLY A 46 -14.65 -6.12 14.06
N SER A 47 -15.04 -7.02 13.17
CA SER A 47 -16.42 -7.10 12.68
C SER A 47 -17.39 -7.58 13.77
N ALA A 48 -18.60 -7.00 13.80
CA ALA A 48 -19.66 -7.40 14.73
C ALA A 48 -20.12 -8.87 14.55
N ALA A 49 -19.74 -9.50 13.42
CA ALA A 49 -19.99 -10.91 13.16
C ALA A 49 -19.19 -11.84 14.08
N GLY A 50 -18.10 -11.36 14.70
CA GLY A 50 -17.27 -12.15 15.62
C GLY A 50 -16.56 -13.32 14.94
N LEU A 51 -16.17 -13.12 13.68
CA LEU A 51 -15.43 -14.09 12.88
C LEU A 51 -13.98 -14.15 13.37
N LYS A 52 -13.40 -15.35 13.39
CA LYS A 52 -11.96 -15.55 13.66
C LYS A 52 -11.25 -16.02 12.40
N LEU A 53 -10.12 -15.40 12.10
CA LEU A 53 -9.27 -15.82 10.99
C LEU A 53 -8.59 -17.16 11.33
N LYS A 54 -8.69 -18.15 10.44
CA LYS A 54 -8.07 -19.47 10.61
C LYS A 54 -6.88 -19.71 9.67
N SER A 55 -6.95 -19.17 8.46
CA SER A 55 -5.89 -19.30 7.46
C SER A 55 -5.25 -17.94 7.15
N PRO A 56 -3.99 -17.92 6.68
CA PRO A 56 -3.37 -16.66 6.26
C PRO A 56 -4.19 -16.01 5.15
N ILE A 57 -4.25 -14.67 5.17
CA ILE A 57 -4.89 -13.90 4.12
C ILE A 57 -4.02 -13.98 2.86
N VAL A 58 -4.59 -14.48 1.77
CA VAL A 58 -3.95 -14.55 0.46
C VAL A 58 -4.49 -13.44 -0.42
N LEU A 59 -3.61 -12.58 -0.93
CA LEU A 59 -3.99 -11.57 -1.91
C LEU A 59 -4.14 -12.25 -3.27
N VAL A 60 -5.37 -12.37 -3.74
CA VAL A 60 -5.70 -12.97 -5.04
C VAL A 60 -5.37 -11.99 -6.17
N GLU A 61 -5.52 -10.69 -5.90
CA GLU A 61 -5.11 -9.64 -6.81
C GLU A 61 -4.23 -8.60 -6.08
N PRO A 62 -3.18 -8.07 -6.73
CA PRO A 62 -2.38 -7.00 -6.16
C PRO A 62 -3.21 -5.73 -5.96
N ALA A 63 -2.82 -4.91 -4.99
CA ALA A 63 -3.45 -3.63 -4.74
C ALA A 63 -3.37 -2.73 -5.98
N LYS A 64 -4.53 -2.30 -6.48
CA LYS A 64 -4.64 -1.40 -7.64
C LYS A 64 -5.13 -0.03 -7.15
N PRO A 65 -4.48 1.08 -7.52
CA PRO A 65 -4.98 2.40 -7.17
C PRO A 65 -6.36 2.63 -7.80
N VAL A 66 -7.26 3.24 -7.04
CA VAL A 66 -8.61 3.63 -7.46
C VAL A 66 -8.67 5.16 -7.48
N GLY A 67 -9.24 5.73 -8.55
CA GLY A 67 -9.38 7.18 -8.70
C GLY A 67 -8.03 7.90 -8.67
N ASP A 68 -7.91 8.90 -7.78
CA ASP A 68 -6.73 9.78 -7.66
C ASP A 68 -5.50 9.12 -7.00
N GLY A 69 -5.52 7.80 -6.76
CA GLY A 69 -4.38 7.06 -6.20
C GLY A 69 -4.21 7.18 -4.67
N LYS A 70 -5.23 7.70 -3.98
CA LYS A 70 -5.31 7.74 -2.50
C LYS A 70 -5.99 6.52 -1.90
N GLU A 71 -6.67 5.76 -2.74
CA GLU A 71 -7.42 4.56 -2.38
C GLU A 71 -6.91 3.40 -3.22
N TYR A 72 -6.92 2.20 -2.66
CA TYR A 72 -6.47 1.00 -3.35
C TYR A 72 -7.55 -0.07 -3.26
N SER A 73 -7.83 -0.76 -4.37
CA SER A 73 -8.65 -1.95 -4.36
C SER A 73 -7.76 -3.19 -4.25
N VAL A 74 -8.15 -4.12 -3.41
CA VAL A 74 -7.47 -5.41 -3.26
C VAL A 74 -8.51 -6.52 -3.16
N LYS A 75 -8.18 -7.70 -3.67
CA LYS A 75 -9.01 -8.90 -3.52
C LYS A 75 -8.28 -9.91 -2.68
N ALA A 76 -8.90 -10.34 -1.59
CA ALA A 76 -8.32 -11.24 -0.63
C ALA A 76 -9.15 -12.50 -0.48
N GLU A 77 -8.47 -13.62 -0.29
CA GLU A 77 -9.04 -14.91 0.01
C GLU A 77 -8.53 -15.38 1.37
N TYR A 78 -9.43 -15.84 2.23
CA TYR A 78 -9.11 -16.34 3.56
C TYR A 78 -10.19 -17.29 4.07
N THR A 79 -9.90 -17.97 5.18
CA THR A 79 -10.85 -18.85 5.87
C THR A 79 -11.16 -18.26 7.23
N VAL A 80 -12.45 -18.04 7.49
CA VAL A 80 -12.97 -17.64 8.79
C VAL A 80 -13.66 -18.80 9.48
N VAL A 81 -13.68 -18.73 10.81
CA VAL A 81 -14.49 -19.57 11.67
C VAL A 81 -15.56 -18.70 12.30
N ASP A 82 -16.82 -19.11 12.16
CA ASP A 82 -17.93 -18.44 12.82
C ASP A 82 -18.05 -18.84 14.30
N LYS A 83 -19.00 -18.23 15.02
CA LYS A 83 -19.24 -18.53 16.44
C LYS A 83 -19.68 -19.97 16.70
N GLU A 84 -20.15 -20.68 15.68
CA GLU A 84 -20.57 -22.08 15.75
C GLU A 84 -19.39 -23.03 15.49
N GLY A 85 -18.20 -22.50 15.20
CA GLY A 85 -17.02 -23.29 14.88
C GLY A 85 -17.01 -23.78 13.42
N LYS A 86 -17.92 -23.32 12.57
CA LYS A 86 -17.93 -23.69 11.16
C LYS A 86 -16.94 -22.86 10.38
N GLU A 87 -16.19 -23.57 9.54
CA GLU A 87 -15.23 -22.96 8.64
C GLU A 87 -15.91 -22.52 7.35
N LYS A 88 -15.61 -21.30 6.93
CA LYS A 88 -16.06 -20.75 5.66
C LYS A 88 -14.89 -20.11 4.94
N LYS A 89 -14.68 -20.52 3.70
CA LYS A 89 -13.77 -19.85 2.79
C LYS A 89 -14.46 -18.64 2.20
N GLU A 90 -13.83 -17.48 2.29
CA GLU A 90 -14.33 -16.23 1.76
C GLU A 90 -13.34 -15.61 0.79
N THR A 91 -13.88 -14.98 -0.24
CA THR A 91 -13.11 -14.19 -1.20
C THR A 91 -13.80 -12.84 -1.33
N LEU A 92 -13.24 -11.82 -0.69
CA LEU A 92 -13.83 -10.49 -0.62
C LEU A 92 -12.91 -9.45 -1.25
N ALA A 93 -13.53 -8.42 -1.83
CA ALA A 93 -12.84 -7.24 -2.30
C ALA A 93 -12.84 -6.18 -1.19
N TYR A 94 -11.71 -5.53 -0.99
CA TYR A 94 -11.54 -4.46 -0.02
C TYR A 94 -11.07 -3.18 -0.69
N LYS A 95 -11.58 -2.07 -0.17
CA LYS A 95 -11.10 -0.73 -0.40
C LYS A 95 -10.18 -0.34 0.75
N LEU A 96 -8.92 -0.10 0.41
CA LEU A 96 -7.90 0.39 1.33
C LEU A 96 -7.83 1.90 1.21
N SER A 97 -7.94 2.60 2.34
CA SER A 97 -7.68 4.03 2.45
C SER A 97 -6.54 4.26 3.45
N SER A 98 -5.67 5.21 3.12
CA SER A 98 -4.61 5.64 4.02
C SER A 98 -5.07 6.84 4.84
N SER A 99 -4.77 6.82 6.14
CA SER A 99 -4.83 7.97 7.03
C SER A 99 -3.48 8.16 7.71
N ILE A 100 -3.20 9.35 8.22
CA ILE A 100 -2.01 9.61 9.03
C ILE A 100 -2.44 9.63 10.50
N ASN A 101 -1.78 8.83 11.33
CA ASN A 101 -2.04 8.87 12.77
C ASN A 101 -1.33 10.05 13.46
N ASP A 102 -1.60 10.25 14.75
CA ASP A 102 -1.03 11.36 15.54
C ASP A 102 0.51 11.35 15.62
N MET A 103 1.15 10.23 15.27
CA MET A 103 2.60 10.07 15.21
C MET A 103 3.19 10.33 13.81
N GLY A 104 2.37 10.74 12.84
CA GLY A 104 2.81 10.98 11.46
C GLY A 104 3.00 9.70 10.63
N VAL A 105 2.57 8.54 11.13
CA VAL A 105 2.72 7.24 10.45
C VAL A 105 1.47 6.95 9.60
N PRO A 106 1.63 6.51 8.34
CA PRO A 106 0.51 6.05 7.54
C PRO A 106 -0.12 4.80 8.15
N VAL A 107 -1.44 4.82 8.30
CA VAL A 107 -2.25 3.70 8.75
C VAL A 107 -3.24 3.37 7.64
N TRP A 108 -3.32 2.10 7.29
CA TRP A 108 -4.22 1.61 6.27
C TRP A 108 -5.48 1.02 6.91
N THR A 109 -6.64 1.44 6.41
CA THR A 109 -7.93 0.92 6.81
C THR A 109 -8.54 0.15 5.65
N ALA A 110 -8.99 -1.08 5.89
CA ALA A 110 -9.68 -1.89 4.89
C ALA A 110 -11.20 -1.83 5.11
N MET A 111 -11.94 -1.52 4.04
CA MET A 111 -13.40 -1.55 4.02
C MET A 111 -13.86 -2.56 2.98
N GLU A 112 -14.71 -3.51 3.38
CA GLU A 112 -15.30 -4.45 2.45
C GLU A 112 -16.12 -3.72 1.38
N MET A 113 -15.91 -4.08 0.11
CA MET A 113 -16.69 -3.58 -1.02
C MET A 113 -17.94 -4.44 -1.19
N LYS A 114 -19.13 -3.80 -1.17
CA LYS A 114 -20.43 -4.44 -1.44
C LYS A 114 -20.72 -4.56 -2.92
#